data_AF-A0A1M2VP08-F1
#
_entry.id   AF-A0A1M2VP08-F1
#
_cell.length_a   1.000
_cell.length_b   1.000
_cell.length_c   1.000
_cell.angle_alpha   90.00
_cell.angle_beta   90.00
_cell.angle_gamma   90.00
#
_symmetry.space_group_name_H-M   'P 1'
#
loop_
_entity.id
_entity.type
_entity.pdbx_description
1 polymer ?
#
loop_
_entity_poly.entity_id
_entity_poly.type
_entity_poly.pdbx_seq_one_letter_code
_entity_poly.pdbx_strand_id
1 'polypeptide(L)'
;MPDPAPSSAPPDTPAPSTADNTTTPTASKRVRTVHIRSLVNFADSRELAQVMLDAVTAHKHLYEDAGILHGDINPNTIAICAFPREPGARAVGALLDCDEPLRTVKV
;
A
#
# COMPACT_ATOMS: atom_id res chain seq x y z
N MET A 1 49.30 -19.88 46.88
CA MET A 1 47.92 -19.38 46.70
C MET A 1 47.97 -17.86 46.69
N PRO A 2 47.31 -17.13 45.79
CA PRO A 2 46.99 -17.38 44.37
C PRO A 2 47.55 -16.27 43.43
N ASP A 3 47.60 -16.57 42.13
CA ASP A 3 47.53 -15.63 40.99
C ASP A 3 46.17 -15.92 40.30
N PRO A 4 45.61 -15.11 39.37
CA PRO A 4 46.03 -13.79 38.85
C PRO A 4 44.91 -12.76 38.55
N ALA A 5 45.33 -11.51 38.32
CA ALA A 5 44.88 -10.56 37.28
C ALA A 5 43.40 -10.04 37.23
N PRO A 6 43.05 -9.15 36.27
CA PRO A 6 42.84 -7.72 36.51
C PRO A 6 41.37 -7.28 36.24
N SER A 7 40.95 -6.12 36.73
CA SER A 7 39.63 -5.55 36.39
C SER A 7 39.81 -4.04 36.16
N SER A 8 39.87 -3.58 34.91
CA SER A 8 38.77 -3.26 33.98
C SER A 8 38.27 -1.81 34.14
N ALA A 9 38.45 -1.02 33.09
CA ALA A 9 37.92 0.32 32.83
C ALA A 9 36.39 0.27 32.51
N PRO A 10 35.69 1.32 31.98
CA PRO A 10 35.83 2.79 31.97
C PRO A 10 34.48 3.46 32.47
N PRO A 11 34.10 4.73 32.17
CA PRO A 11 33.00 5.45 32.84
C PRO A 11 31.62 5.26 32.17
N ASP A 12 30.58 5.24 32.99
CA ASP A 12 29.15 5.04 32.66
C ASP A 12 28.36 6.02 33.56
N THR A 13 27.34 6.80 33.19
CA THR A 13 26.37 6.82 32.09
C THR A 13 25.58 8.15 32.22
N PRO A 14 25.23 8.89 31.15
CA PRO A 14 24.23 9.96 31.24
C PRO A 14 22.79 9.41 31.15
N ALA A 15 21.91 10.01 31.94
CA ALA A 15 20.53 9.64 32.19
C ALA A 15 19.64 9.41 30.92
N PRO A 16 18.61 8.56 31.01
CA PRO A 16 17.64 8.38 29.94
C PRO A 16 16.70 9.58 29.86
N SER A 17 16.81 10.39 28.80
CA SER A 17 15.76 11.31 28.39
C SER A 17 14.67 10.53 27.67
N THR A 18 13.59 10.25 28.40
CA THR A 18 12.32 9.78 27.87
C THR A 18 11.68 10.90 27.05
N ALA A 19 12.08 11.04 25.79
CA ALA A 19 11.33 11.81 24.80
C ALA A 19 10.37 10.83 24.10
N ASP A 20 9.21 10.62 24.71
CA ASP A 20 8.04 10.06 24.04
C ASP A 20 7.65 11.01 22.89
N ASN A 21 8.23 10.79 21.72
CA ASN A 21 7.65 11.27 20.46
C ASN A 21 6.41 10.43 20.19
N THR A 22 5.35 10.72 20.93
CA THR A 22 3.99 10.31 20.58
C THR A 22 3.63 11.09 19.32
N THR A 23 4.04 10.57 18.17
CA THR A 23 3.52 10.98 16.86
C THR A 23 2.05 10.63 16.87
N THR A 24 1.23 11.60 17.29
CA THR A 24 -0.22 11.56 17.17
C THR A 24 -0.56 11.13 15.74
N PRO A 25 -1.21 9.97 15.51
CA PRO A 25 -1.61 9.60 14.17
C PRO A 25 -2.65 10.61 13.71
N THR A 26 -2.22 11.50 12.80
CA THR A 26 -3.10 12.45 12.12
C THR A 26 -4.29 11.67 11.59
N ALA A 27 -5.48 11.98 12.13
CA ALA A 27 -6.71 11.27 11.84
C ALA A 27 -6.88 11.15 10.32
N SER A 28 -6.79 9.92 9.80
CA SER A 28 -6.87 9.65 8.37
C SER A 28 -8.18 10.23 7.84
N LYS A 29 -8.08 11.20 6.92
CA LYS A 29 -9.24 11.84 6.27
C LYS A 29 -9.99 10.74 5.50
N ARG A 30 -10.98 10.13 6.13
CA ARG A 30 -11.79 9.08 5.49
C ARG A 30 -12.46 9.68 4.27
N VAL A 31 -12.18 9.09 3.11
CA VAL A 31 -12.91 9.38 1.88
C VAL A 31 -14.37 9.02 2.12
N ARG A 32 -15.25 10.01 2.03
CA ARG A 32 -16.69 9.84 2.31
C ARG A 32 -17.50 9.41 1.09
N THR A 33 -16.97 9.61 -0.11
CA THR A 33 -17.68 9.35 -1.37
C THR A 33 -16.68 9.07 -2.48
N VAL A 34 -16.91 7.98 -3.22
CA VAL A 34 -16.15 7.61 -4.43
C VAL A 34 -17.16 7.42 -5.54
N HIS A 35 -16.87 7.98 -6.71
CA HIS A 35 -17.62 7.71 -7.93
C HIS A 35 -16.88 6.62 -8.70
N ILE A 36 -17.54 5.48 -8.88
CA ILE A 36 -17.00 4.36 -9.64
C ILE A 36 -17.48 4.48 -11.08
N ARG A 37 -16.54 4.41 -12.02
CA ARG A 37 -16.83 4.40 -13.47
C ARG A 37 -16.18 3.19 -14.12
N SER A 38 -16.79 2.69 -15.19
CA SER A 38 -16.17 1.70 -16.07
C SER A 38 -14.89 2.26 -16.69
N LEU A 39 -13.91 1.40 -16.95
CA LEU A 39 -12.65 1.76 -17.59
C LEU A 39 -12.85 2.55 -18.89
N VAL A 40 -13.90 2.26 -19.67
CA VAL A 40 -14.15 2.92 -20.97
C VAL A 40 -14.54 4.40 -20.84
N ASN A 41 -14.93 4.84 -19.65
CA ASN A 41 -15.37 6.22 -19.38
C ASN A 41 -14.23 7.08 -18.83
N PHE A 42 -13.01 6.89 -19.32
CA PHE A 42 -11.87 7.73 -19.00
C PHE A 42 -12.00 9.11 -19.70
N ALA A 43 -11.52 10.15 -19.03
CA ALA A 43 -11.54 11.53 -19.50
C ALA A 43 -10.42 11.80 -20.51
N ASP A 44 -9.23 11.23 -20.28
CA ASP A 44 -8.07 11.40 -21.17
C ASP A 44 -7.13 10.17 -21.12
N SER A 45 -6.23 10.08 -22.10
CA SER A 45 -5.29 8.96 -22.21
C SER A 45 -4.34 8.85 -21.02
N ARG A 46 -4.07 9.94 -20.30
CA ARG A 46 -3.21 9.94 -19.12
C ARG A 46 -3.93 9.30 -17.94
N GLU A 47 -5.22 9.57 -17.75
CA GLU A 47 -6.07 8.90 -16.78
C GLU A 47 -6.12 7.40 -17.07
N LEU A 48 -6.34 7.01 -18.33
CA LEU A 48 -6.34 5.60 -18.72
C LEU A 48 -5.00 4.92 -18.38
N ALA A 49 -3.87 5.53 -18.77
CA ALA A 49 -2.55 4.97 -18.48
C ALA A 49 -2.31 4.83 -16.97
N GLN A 50 -2.77 5.80 -16.18
CA GLN A 50 -2.66 5.75 -14.73
C GLN A 50 -3.49 4.62 -14.13
N VAL A 51 -4.75 4.50 -14.53
CA VAL A 51 -5.67 3.48 -14.04
C VAL A 51 -5.16 2.08 -14.38
N MET A 52 -4.62 1.90 -15.59
CA MET A 52 -4.01 0.63 -15.99
C MET A 52 -2.76 0.31 -15.17
N LEU A 53 -1.91 1.30 -14.90
CA LEU A 53 -0.76 1.12 -14.02
C LEU A 53 -1.19 0.70 -12.62
N ASP A 54 -2.18 1.38 -12.03
CA ASP A 54 -2.69 1.07 -10.69
C ASP A 54 -3.26 -0.36 -10.63
N ALA A 55 -4.01 -0.78 -11.66
CA ALA A 55 -4.57 -2.13 -11.75
C ALA A 55 -3.49 -3.22 -11.85
N VAL A 56 -2.46 -3.01 -12.68
CA VAL A 56 -1.32 -3.94 -12.81
C VAL A 56 -0.51 -3.99 -11.52
N THR A 57 -0.31 -2.86 -10.85
CA THR A 57 0.34 -2.81 -9.54
C THR A 57 -0.47 -3.54 -8.48
N ALA A 58 -1.79 -3.35 -8.44
CA ALA A 58 -2.67 -4.10 -7.54
C ALA A 58 -2.60 -5.62 -7.81
N HIS A 59 -2.61 -6.03 -9.08
CA HIS A 59 -2.44 -7.43 -9.47
C HIS A 59 -1.09 -8.00 -9.00
N LYS A 60 0.01 -7.24 -9.16
CA LYS A 60 1.33 -7.64 -8.70
C LYS A 60 1.33 -7.92 -7.20
N HIS A 61 0.76 -7.02 -6.40
CA HIS A 61 0.62 -7.20 -4.96
C HIS A 61 -0.28 -8.38 -4.60
N LEU A 62 -1.39 -8.57 -5.31
CA LEU A 62 -2.26 -9.74 -5.12
C LEU A 62 -1.49 -11.05 -5.33
N TYR A 63 -0.60 -11.09 -6.33
CA TYR A 63 0.23 -12.26 -6.59
C TYR A 63 1.37 -12.42 -5.57
N GLU A 64 2.14 -11.37 -5.30
CA GLU A 64 3.32 -11.45 -4.42
C GLU A 64 2.94 -11.63 -2.94
N ASP A 65 1.90 -10.93 -2.49
CA ASP A 65 1.53 -10.88 -1.07
C ASP A 65 0.54 -12.01 -0.70
N ALA A 66 -0.35 -12.40 -1.61
CA ALA A 66 -1.37 -13.43 -1.36
C ALA A 66 -1.18 -14.72 -2.17
N GLY A 67 -0.26 -14.77 -3.14
CA GLY A 67 -0.07 -15.94 -4.00
C GLY A 67 -1.22 -16.17 -4.99
N ILE A 68 -2.04 -15.14 -5.23
CA ILE A 68 -3.29 -15.20 -5.99
C ILE A 68 -3.08 -14.59 -7.37
N LEU A 69 -3.32 -15.38 -8.41
CA LEU A 69 -3.42 -14.87 -9.77
C LEU A 69 -4.87 -14.50 -10.07
N HIS A 70 -5.13 -13.24 -10.39
CA HIS A 70 -6.49 -12.75 -10.69
C HIS A 70 -7.11 -13.47 -11.88
N GLY A 71 -6.32 -13.68 -12.94
CA GLY A 71 -6.71 -14.51 -14.07
C GLY A 71 -7.65 -13.85 -15.09
N ASP A 72 -8.45 -12.87 -14.68
CA ASP A 72 -9.33 -12.12 -15.57
C ASP A 72 -9.02 -10.61 -15.59
N ILE A 73 -7.93 -10.21 -16.25
CA ILE A 73 -7.59 -8.79 -16.42
C ILE A 73 -8.22 -8.28 -17.71
N ASN A 74 -9.33 -7.55 -17.61
CA ASN A 74 -10.05 -7.00 -18.75
C ASN A 74 -10.73 -5.65 -18.38
N PRO A 75 -11.28 -4.90 -19.35
CA PRO A 75 -11.91 -3.60 -19.07
C PRO A 75 -13.13 -3.62 -18.14
N ASN A 76 -13.75 -4.78 -17.91
CA ASN A 76 -14.90 -4.96 -17.01
C ASN A 76 -14.46 -5.26 -15.58
N THR A 77 -13.26 -5.82 -15.38
CA THR A 77 -12.67 -6.10 -14.06
C THR A 77 -11.78 -4.97 -13.54
N ILE A 78 -11.62 -3.90 -14.32
CA ILE A 78 -10.90 -2.69 -13.91
C ILE A 78 -11.88 -1.53 -13.79
N ALA A 79 -11.85 -0.84 -12.65
CA ALA A 79 -12.69 0.31 -12.38
C ALA A 79 -11.88 1.58 -12.14
N ILE A 80 -12.47 2.71 -12.52
CA ILE A 80 -11.96 4.05 -12.23
C ILE A 80 -12.65 4.56 -10.97
N CYS A 81 -11.86 4.83 -9.92
CA CYS A 81 -12.31 5.43 -8.67
C CYS A 81 -12.00 6.93 -8.68
N ALA A 82 -13.03 7.76 -8.87
CA ALA A 82 -12.92 9.22 -8.87
C ALA A 82 -13.44 9.84 -7.57
N PHE A 83 -12.70 10.80 -7.03
CA PHE A 83 -13.03 11.44 -5.76
C PHE A 83 -13.65 12.83 -6.01
N PRO A 84 -14.92 13.06 -5.64
CA PRO A 84 -15.68 14.24 -6.07
C PRO A 84 -15.28 15.57 -5.40
N ARG A 85 -14.28 15.58 -4.49
CA ARG A 85 -14.11 16.68 -3.54
C ARG A 85 -12.86 17.54 -3.68
N GLU A 86 -12.02 17.31 -4.68
CA GLU A 86 -10.79 18.09 -4.83
C GLU A 86 -10.61 18.52 -6.30
N PRO A 87 -10.45 19.82 -6.60
CA PRO A 87 -9.98 20.27 -7.91
C PRO A 87 -8.62 19.63 -8.17
N GLY A 88 -8.51 18.82 -9.23
CA GLY A 88 -7.33 17.98 -9.47
C GLY A 88 -7.33 16.64 -8.72
N ALA A 89 -8.47 16.22 -8.15
CA ALA A 89 -8.65 14.90 -7.58
C ALA A 89 -8.27 13.84 -8.60
N ARG A 90 -7.20 13.11 -8.30
CA ARG A 90 -6.67 12.06 -9.15
C ARG A 90 -7.62 10.87 -9.10
N ALA A 91 -8.04 10.41 -10.27
CA ALA A 91 -8.69 9.11 -10.37
C ALA A 91 -7.66 8.00 -10.17
N VAL A 92 -8.07 6.91 -9.54
CA VAL A 92 -7.22 5.75 -9.24
C VAL A 92 -7.84 4.51 -9.87
N GLY A 93 -7.00 3.61 -10.37
CA GLY A 93 -7.44 2.32 -10.85
C GLY A 93 -7.66 1.32 -9.73
N ALA A 94 -8.76 0.57 -9.81
CA ALA A 94 -9.06 -0.54 -8.92
C ALA A 94 -9.26 -1.83 -9.72
N LEU A 95 -8.72 -2.92 -9.20
CA LEU A 95 -8.94 -4.27 -9.70
C LEU A 95 -10.11 -4.89 -8.92
N LEU A 96 -11.10 -5.40 -9.64
CA LEU A 96 -12.34 -6.00 -9.13
C LEU A 96 -12.39 -7.48 -9.52
N ASP A 97 -13.20 -8.26 -8.80
CA ASP A 97 -13.43 -9.69 -9.06
C ASP A 97 -12.25 -10.60 -8.67
N CYS A 98 -11.69 -10.34 -7.48
CA CYS A 98 -10.61 -11.14 -6.89
C CYS A 98 -11.10 -12.47 -6.28
N ASP A 99 -12.39 -12.80 -6.36
CA ASP A 99 -13.02 -13.91 -5.63
C ASP A 99 -12.85 -15.27 -6.34
N GLU A 100 -12.54 -15.28 -7.64
CA GLU A 100 -12.39 -16.49 -8.45
C GLU A 100 -10.94 -16.67 -8.96
N PRO A 101 -9.95 -16.83 -8.07
CA PRO A 101 -8.56 -16.87 -8.49
C PRO A 101 -8.26 -18.15 -9.27
N LEU A 102 -7.74 -17.99 -10.48
CA LEU A 102 -7.49 -19.13 -11.37
C LEU A 102 -6.57 -20.17 -10.73
N ARG A 103 -5.60 -19.76 -9.89
CA ARG A 103 -4.68 -20.64 -9.15
C ARG A 103 -4.09 -19.93 -7.93
N THR A 104 -4.04 -20.61 -6.77
CA THR A 104 -3.03 -20.35 -5.74
C THR A 104 -1.69 -20.91 -6.23
N VAL A 105 -0.76 -20.05 -6.61
CA VAL A 105 0.58 -20.48 -6.99
C VAL A 105 1.40 -20.62 -5.72
N LYS A 106 1.55 -21.86 -5.22
CA LYS A 106 2.52 -22.17 -4.18
C LYS A 106 3.90 -22.16 -4.82
N VAL A 107 4.68 -21.10 -4.57
CA VAL A 107 6.11 -21.06 -4.89
C VAL A 107 6.88 -21.79 -3.79
#